data_AF-A0A7Y3XV50-F1
#
_entry.id   AF-A0A7Y3XV50-F1
#
_cell.length_a   1.000
_cell.length_b   1.000
_cell.length_c   1.000
_cell.angle_alpha   90.00
_cell.angle_beta   90.00
_cell.angle_gamma   90.00
#
_symmetry.space_group_name_H-M   'P 1'
#
loop_
_entity.id
_entity.type
_entity.pdbx_description
1 polymer ?
#
loop_
_entity_poly.entity_id
_entity_poly.type
_entity_poly.pdbx_seq_one_letter_code
_entity_poly.pdbx_strand_id
1 'polypeptide(L)' 'KLTATPSVTEGGEITYTITLTNKDGLLINNHGALTFTLSDGKTVITVPANGTTGSVTVAAPDNVYVGANDPIVKS' A
#
# COMPACT_ATOMS: atom_id res chain seq x y z
N LYS A 1 -4.17 -7.45 11.02
CA LYS A 1 -2.82 -6.86 10.79
C LYS A 1 -2.79 -6.22 9.41
N LEU A 2 -2.26 -5.00 9.28
CA LEU A 2 -2.01 -4.34 7.99
C LEU A 2 -0.50 -4.34 7.74
N THR A 3 -0.09 -4.68 6.52
CA THR A 3 1.31 -4.60 6.05
C THR A 3 1.36 -3.91 4.68
N ALA A 4 2.51 -3.34 4.35
CA ALA A 4 2.78 -2.77 3.04
C ALA A 4 4.13 -3.28 2.50
N THR A 5 4.33 -3.19 1.19
CA THR A 5 5.67 -3.29 0.60
C THR A 5 6.63 -2.28 1.28
N PRO A 6 7.78 -2.72 1.82
CA PRO A 6 8.61 -1.89 2.69
C PRO A 6 9.21 -0.64 2.02
N SER A 7 9.54 -0.75 0.73
CA SER A 7 10.15 0.33 -0.06
C SER A 7 9.93 0.06 -1.54
N VAL A 8 9.76 1.13 -2.31
CA VAL A 8 9.62 1.12 -3.77
C VAL A 8 10.42 2.28 -4.35
N THR A 9 10.80 2.19 -5.62
CA THR A 9 11.32 3.35 -6.35
C THR A 9 10.21 4.37 -6.58
N GLU A 10 10.58 5.60 -6.93
CA GLU A 10 9.63 6.59 -7.45
C GLU A 10 8.85 6.00 -8.63
N GLY A 11 7.55 6.28 -8.69
CA GLY A 11 6.62 5.65 -9.65
C GLY A 11 6.39 4.15 -9.48
N GLY A 12 7.02 3.49 -8.50
CA GLY A 12 6.85 2.06 -8.22
C GLY A 12 5.48 1.73 -7.59
N GLU A 13 5.23 0.44 -7.35
CA GLU A 13 3.94 -0.03 -6.83
C GLU A 13 3.99 -0.43 -5.36
N ILE A 14 3.16 0.21 -4.53
CA ILE A 14 2.97 -0.13 -3.12
C ILE A 14 1.80 -1.10 -3.00
N THR A 15 2.05 -2.31 -2.50
CA THR A 15 0.98 -3.29 -2.19
C THR A 15 0.66 -3.27 -0.70
N TYR A 16 -0.60 -2.97 -0.36
CA TYR A 16 -1.12 -3.08 0.99
C TYR A 16 -1.87 -4.40 1.15
N THR A 17 -1.62 -5.11 2.25
CA THR A 17 -2.27 -6.38 2.58
C THR A 17 -2.83 -6.35 3.98
N ILE A 18 -4.11 -6.70 4.11
CA ILE A 18 -4.76 -6.98 5.38
C ILE A 18 -4.78 -8.48 5.60
N THR A 19 -4.44 -8.91 6.82
CA THR A 19 -4.65 -10.28 7.31
C THR A 19 -5.48 -10.24 8.57
N LEU A 20 -6.58 -10.99 8.59
CA LEU A 20 -7.48 -11.08 9.73
C LEU A 20 -6.98 -12.14 10.71
N THR A 21 -6.62 -11.70 11.91
CA THR A 21 -6.15 -12.55 13.01
C THR A 21 -6.84 -12.17 14.31
N ASN A 22 -7.09 -13.15 15.18
CA ASN A 22 -7.50 -12.86 16.56
C ASN A 22 -6.29 -12.39 17.41
N LYS A 23 -6.53 -12.13 18.70
CA LYS A 23 -5.49 -11.73 19.66
C LYS A 23 -4.34 -12.75 19.82
N ASP A 24 -4.60 -14.02 19.50
CA ASP A 24 -3.64 -15.12 19.61
C ASP A 24 -2.91 -15.39 18.28
N GLY A 25 -3.17 -14.57 17.24
CA GLY A 25 -2.55 -14.70 15.92
C GLY A 25 -3.19 -15.74 15.00
N LEU A 26 -4.27 -16.39 15.41
CA LEU A 26 -4.99 -17.36 14.58
C LEU A 26 -5.85 -16.65 13.53
N LEU A 27 -5.93 -17.23 12.33
CA LEU A 27 -6.71 -16.68 11.22
C LEU A 27 -8.21 -16.68 11.53
N ILE A 28 -8.89 -15.63 11.09
CA ILE A 28 -10.35 -15.48 11.16
C ILE A 28 -10.92 -15.57 9.74
N ASN A 29 -11.87 -16.47 9.51
CA ASN A 29 -12.45 -16.73 8.19
C ASN A 29 -13.97 -17.05 8.22
N ASN A 30 -14.68 -16.68 9.29
CA ASN A 30 -16.14 -16.85 9.39
C ASN A 30 -16.81 -15.48 9.55
N HIS A 31 -16.93 -14.76 8.44
CA HIS A 31 -17.50 -13.42 8.37
C HIS A 31 -18.00 -13.12 6.94
N GLY A 32 -18.86 -12.11 6.81
CA GLY A 32 -19.24 -11.55 5.51
C GLY A 32 -18.09 -10.76 4.86
N ALA A 33 -18.32 -10.15 3.70
CA ALA A 33 -17.30 -9.28 3.10
C ALA A 33 -17.00 -8.08 4.01
N LEU A 34 -15.72 -7.78 4.17
CA LEU A 34 -15.24 -6.67 5.01
C LEU A 34 -14.48 -5.66 4.16
N THR A 35 -14.79 -4.38 4.34
CA THR A 35 -14.14 -3.27 3.63
C THR A 35 -13.41 -2.39 4.61
N PHE A 36 -12.16 -2.07 4.29
CA PHE A 36 -11.27 -1.24 5.10
C PHE A 36 -10.83 -0.05 4.27
N THR A 37 -10.99 1.16 4.81
CA THR A 37 -10.45 2.38 4.22
C THR A 37 -9.19 2.76 5.00
N LEU A 38 -8.08 2.97 4.31
CA LEU A 38 -6.85 3.42 4.97
C LEU A 38 -6.97 4.88 5.39
N SER A 39 -6.08 5.33 6.26
CA SER A 39 -6.11 6.70 6.82
C SER A 39 -5.88 7.80 5.78
N ASP A 40 -5.42 7.45 4.57
CA ASP A 40 -5.36 8.37 3.43
C ASP A 40 -6.76 8.75 2.89
N GLY A 41 -7.82 8.07 3.35
CA GLY A 41 -9.20 8.31 2.98
C GLY A 41 -9.56 7.87 1.56
N LYS A 42 -8.66 7.23 0.82
CA LYS A 42 -8.83 6.86 -0.60
C LYS A 42 -8.60 5.39 -0.86
N THR A 43 -7.63 4.79 -0.19
CA THR A 43 -7.24 3.41 -0.45
C THR A 43 -8.21 2.47 0.27
N VAL A 44 -8.92 1.66 -0.51
CA VAL A 44 -9.92 0.71 -0.01
C VAL A 44 -9.45 -0.72 -0.26
N ILE A 45 -9.43 -1.53 0.81
CA ILE A 45 -9.09 -2.96 0.75
C ILE A 45 -10.33 -3.75 1.13
N THR A 46 -10.69 -4.71 0.28
CA THR A 46 -11.78 -5.66 0.57
C THR A 46 -11.20 -7.02 0.91
N VAL A 47 -11.61 -7.57 2.04
CA VAL A 47 -11.44 -8.99 2.36
C VAL A 47 -12.75 -9.70 2.01
N PRO A 48 -12.74 -10.68 1.09
CA PRO A 48 -13.96 -11.36 0.67
C PRO A 48 -14.58 -12.14 1.84
N ALA A 49 -15.86 -12.48 1.71
CA ALA A 49 -16.53 -13.35 2.69
C ALA A 49 -15.75 -14.65 2.87
N ASN A 50 -15.56 -15.06 4.11
CA ASN A 50 -14.75 -16.19 4.52
C ASN A 50 -13.26 -16.15 4.10
N GLY A 51 -12.77 -15.02 3.58
CA GLY A 51 -11.37 -14.81 3.25
C GLY A 51 -10.57 -14.34 4.45
N THR A 52 -9.30 -14.74 4.55
CA THR A 52 -8.41 -14.28 5.63
C THR A 52 -7.57 -13.07 5.24
N THR A 53 -7.50 -12.76 3.93
CA THR A 53 -6.67 -11.71 3.37
C THR A 53 -7.38 -10.90 2.30
N GLY A 54 -6.94 -9.65 2.14
CA GLY A 54 -7.31 -8.76 1.06
C GLY A 54 -6.15 -7.82 0.76
N SER A 55 -6.01 -7.40 -0.49
CA SER A 55 -4.92 -6.53 -0.92
C SER A 55 -5.35 -5.50 -1.96
N VAL A 56 -4.59 -4.41 -2.05
CA VAL A 56 -4.71 -3.39 -3.09
C VAL A 56 -3.33 -2.84 -3.41
N THR A 57 -3.14 -2.44 -4.66
CA THR A 57 -1.90 -1.83 -5.15
C THR A 57 -2.16 -0.38 -5.51
N VAL A 58 -1.27 0.50 -5.09
CA VAL A 58 -1.28 1.93 -5.44
C VAL A 58 0.09 2.33 -5.98
N ALA A 59 0.12 3.25 -6.95
CA ALA A 59 1.37 3.81 -7.43
C ALA A 59 1.95 4.76 -6.37
N ALA A 60 3.25 4.62 -6.09
CA ALA A 60 4.00 5.63 -5.39
C ALA A 60 4.06 6.91 -6.24
N PRO A 61 3.97 8.10 -5.62
CA PRO A 61 4.16 9.35 -6.34
C PRO A 61 5.49 9.34 -7.09
N ASP A 62 5.44 9.71 -8.36
CA ASP A 62 6.62 10.04 -9.14
C ASP A 62 6.85 11.56 -9.05
N ASN A 63 8.10 11.99 -8.92
CA ASN A 63 8.43 13.40 -8.91
C ASN A 63 9.12 13.81 -10.21
N VAL A 64 8.87 15.06 -10.62
CA VAL A 64 9.46 15.63 -11.84
C VAL A 64 10.81 16.24 -11.47
N TYR A 65 11.79 15.43 -11.03
CA TYR A 65 13.14 15.93 -10.81
C TYR A 65 13.79 16.27 -12.16
N VAL A 66 13.76 17.56 -12.52
CA VAL A 66 14.43 18.16 -13.68
C VAL A 66 15.70 18.89 -13.22
N GLY A 67 16.72 18.14 -12.83
CA GLY A 67 18.02 18.71 -12.46
C GLY A 67 18.74 19.32 -13.66
N ALA A 68 18.42 20.56 -14.04
CA ALA A 68 19.31 21.40 -14.84
C ALA A 68 20.38 21.97 -13.90
N ASN A 69 21.53 21.29 -13.82
CA ASN A 69 22.72 22.00 -13.40
C ASN A 69 23.13 22.88 -14.57
N ASP A 70 23.01 24.20 -14.41
CA ASP A 70 23.64 25.12 -15.36
C ASP A 70 25.12 24.74 -15.45
N PRO A 71 25.69 24.62 -16.66
CA PRO A 71 27.11 24.36 -16.79
C PRO A 71 27.85 25.47 -16.06
N ILE A 72 28.71 25.09 -15.11
CA ILE A 72 29.74 25.96 -14.55
C ILE A 72 30.67 26.40 -15.68
N VAL A 73 30.32 27.50 -16.34
CA VAL A 73 31.23 28.19 -17.27
C VAL A 73 32.24 28.92 -16.40
N LYS A 74 33.42 28.30 -16.21
CA LYS A 74 34.59 29.02 -15.68
C LYS A 74 35.05 29.99 -16.76
N SER A 75 34.80 31.29 -16.55
CA SER A 75 35.44 32.39 -17.28
C SER A 75 36.89 32.54 -16.89
#